data_AF-A0A349TKY7-F1
#
_entry.id   AF-A0A349TKY7-F1
#
_cell.length_a   1.000
_cell.length_b   1.000
_cell.length_c   1.000
_cell.angle_alpha   90.00
_cell.angle_beta   90.00
_cell.angle_gamma   90.00
#
_symmetry.space_group_name_H-M   'P 1'
#
loop_
_entity.id
_entity.type
_entity.pdbx_description
1 polymer ?
#
loop_
_entity_poly.entity_id
_entity_poly.type
_entity_poly.pdbx_seq_one_letter_code
_entity_poly.pdbx_strand_id
1 'polypeptide(L)'
;MRNVLGAIVLLLFPAVAMAQGVTQSADQGIEYRPLTKEALLESDPSAALSWKILVDAANLGSSETRIAELTLHTDYVGQPHTHDAIEIFYVL
;
A
#
# COMPACT_ATOMS: atom_id res chain seq x y z
N MET A 1 -3.87 -47.10 52.71
CA MET A 1 -3.96 -46.85 51.25
C MET A 1 -4.25 -45.38 51.05
N ARG A 2 -3.37 -44.71 50.29
CA ARG A 2 -3.40 -43.28 49.92
C ARG A 2 -4.64 -42.99 49.08
N ASN A 3 -5.42 -41.97 49.43
CA ASN A 3 -6.18 -41.21 48.44
C ASN A 3 -5.76 -39.74 48.57
N VAL A 4 -5.36 -39.20 47.43
CA VAL A 4 -4.50 -38.03 47.24
C VAL A 4 -5.34 -36.76 47.12
N LEU A 5 -4.82 -35.67 47.70
CA LEU A 5 -5.29 -34.30 47.54
C LEU A 5 -5.44 -33.90 46.07
N GLY A 6 -6.54 -33.24 45.73
CA GLY A 6 -6.66 -32.41 44.54
C GLY A 6 -6.86 -30.95 44.93
N ALA A 7 -5.79 -30.27 45.36
CA ALA A 7 -5.81 -28.81 45.52
C ALA A 7 -5.50 -28.17 44.16
N ILE A 8 -6.50 -27.52 43.55
CA ILE A 8 -6.31 -26.70 42.36
C ILE A 8 -5.60 -25.42 42.80
N VAL A 9 -4.30 -25.32 42.53
CA VAL A 9 -3.55 -24.07 42.69
C VAL A 9 -3.75 -23.25 41.43
N LEU A 10 -4.62 -22.25 41.50
CA LEU A 10 -4.80 -21.25 40.45
C LEU A 10 -3.63 -20.24 40.54
N LEU A 11 -2.58 -20.45 39.74
CA LEU A 11 -1.48 -19.48 39.59
C LEU A 11 -1.97 -18.32 38.72
N LEU A 12 -2.55 -17.30 39.34
CA LEU A 12 -2.76 -15.99 38.73
C LEU A 12 -1.41 -15.26 38.69
N PHE A 13 -0.71 -15.33 37.56
CA PHE A 13 0.43 -14.46 37.30
C PHE A 13 -0.08 -13.03 37.04
N PRO A 14 0.41 -12.00 37.75
CA PRO A 14 0.21 -10.62 37.30
C PRO A 14 1.08 -10.42 36.06
N ALA A 15 0.47 -10.45 34.88
CA ALA A 15 1.12 -10.03 33.64
C ALA A 15 1.39 -8.52 33.72
N VAL A 16 2.50 -8.14 34.33
CA VAL A 16 3.12 -6.82 34.19
C VAL A 16 3.74 -6.79 32.80
N ALA A 17 2.91 -6.59 31.78
CA ALA A 17 3.37 -6.20 30.46
C ALA A 17 3.31 -4.68 30.40
N MET A 18 4.46 -4.06 30.69
CA MET A 18 4.75 -2.67 30.40
C MET A 18 4.30 -2.39 28.97
N ALA A 19 3.24 -1.59 28.81
CA ALA A 19 2.94 -0.94 27.55
C ALA A 19 4.05 0.10 27.32
N GLN A 20 5.22 -0.36 26.88
CA GLN A 20 6.20 0.50 26.25
C GLN A 20 5.56 0.93 24.94
N GLY A 21 4.90 2.08 24.99
CA GLY A 21 4.43 2.78 23.81
C GLY A 21 5.60 2.87 22.85
N VAL A 22 5.50 2.14 21.75
CA VAL A 22 6.33 2.38 20.58
C VAL A 22 5.93 3.76 20.11
N THR A 23 6.66 4.78 20.57
CA THR A 23 6.71 6.06 19.88
C THR A 23 7.46 5.80 18.60
N GLN A 24 6.73 5.34 17.58
CA GLN A 24 7.23 5.26 16.22
C GLN A 24 7.63 6.67 15.82
N SER A 25 8.94 6.88 15.68
CA SER A 25 9.53 8.17 15.38
C SER A 25 8.90 8.74 14.10
N ALA A 26 8.31 9.92 14.19
CA ALA A 26 7.66 10.63 13.10
C ALA A 26 8.68 11.26 12.12
N ASP A 27 9.72 10.50 11.76
CA ASP A 27 10.85 11.01 10.96
C ASP A 27 11.25 10.07 9.80
N GLN A 28 10.35 9.16 9.40
CA GLN A 28 10.50 8.42 8.15
C GLN A 28 9.46 8.92 7.16
N GLY A 29 9.73 10.09 6.56
CA GLY A 29 9.08 10.45 5.32
C GLY A 29 9.24 9.31 4.31
N ILE A 30 8.23 9.08 3.46
CA ILE A 30 8.31 8.05 2.42
C ILE A 30 9.55 8.34 1.56
N GLU A 31 10.54 7.44 1.61
CA GLU A 31 11.74 7.55 0.79
C GLU A 31 11.39 7.09 -0.63
N TYR A 32 11.07 8.07 -1.49
CA TYR A 32 10.79 7.83 -2.89
C TYR A 32 12.01 7.24 -3.57
N ARG A 33 11.88 6.04 -4.14
CA ARG A 33 12.91 5.48 -5.01
C ARG A 33 12.63 5.95 -6.44
N PRO A 34 13.62 6.50 -7.16
CA PRO A 34 13.44 6.77 -8.58
C PRO A 34 13.02 5.48 -9.31
N LEU A 35 11.98 5.58 -10.15
CA LEU A 35 11.55 4.45 -10.96
C LEU A 35 12.67 4.13 -11.97
N THR A 36 13.22 2.93 -11.94
CA THR A 36 14.20 2.51 -12.94
C THR A 36 13.51 2.21 -14.27
N LYS A 37 14.26 2.23 -15.37
CA LYS A 37 13.70 1.93 -16.70
C LYS A 37 13.11 0.51 -16.76
N GLU A 38 13.68 -0.42 -16.00
CA GLU A 38 13.25 -1.82 -15.93
C GLU A 38 11.99 -2.00 -15.09
N ALA A 39 11.77 -1.13 -14.11
CA ALA A 39 10.57 -1.12 -13.27
C ALA A 39 9.41 -0.32 -13.87
N LEU A 40 9.68 0.41 -14.96
CA LEU A 40 8.73 1.28 -15.62
C LEU A 40 7.71 0.47 -16.40
N LEU A 41 6.44 0.59 -15.98
CA LEU A 41 5.32 -0.03 -16.65
C LEU A 41 4.73 0.95 -17.66
N GLU A 42 4.75 0.56 -18.93
CA GLU A 42 4.18 1.32 -20.04
C GLU A 42 3.31 0.39 -20.89
N SER A 43 2.23 0.93 -21.46
CA SER A 43 1.45 0.22 -22.47
C SER A 43 2.10 0.34 -23.86
N ASP A 44 1.50 -0.34 -24.84
CA ASP A 44 1.79 -0.07 -26.25
C ASP A 44 1.52 1.42 -26.57
N PRO A 45 2.52 2.18 -27.07
CA PRO A 45 2.35 3.60 -27.43
C PRO A 45 1.45 3.82 -28.65
N SER A 46 1.16 2.77 -29.44
CA SER A 46 0.28 2.84 -30.61
C SER A 46 -1.20 2.56 -30.30
N ALA A 47 -1.51 2.18 -29.05
CA ALA A 47 -2.89 1.97 -28.62
C ALA A 47 -3.65 3.30 -28.53
N ALA A 48 -4.96 3.25 -28.77
CA ALA A 48 -5.84 4.43 -28.70
C ALA A 48 -5.81 5.16 -27.34
N LEU A 49 -5.51 4.40 -26.29
CA LEU A 49 -5.09 4.91 -24.99
C LEU A 49 -3.75 4.26 -24.67
N SER A 50 -2.71 5.09 -24.51
CA SER A 50 -1.44 4.64 -23.95
C SER A 50 -1.18 5.27 -22.59
N TRP A 51 -0.46 4.55 -21.73
CA TRP A 51 -0.17 4.97 -20.37
C TRP A 51 1.25 4.63 -19.95
N LYS A 52 1.75 5.42 -19.01
CA LYS A 52 3.05 5.27 -18.37
C LYS A 52 2.89 5.48 -16.86
N ILE A 53 3.20 4.46 -16.07
CA ILE A 53 3.11 4.56 -14.61
C ILE A 53 4.36 5.28 -14.08
N LEU A 54 4.14 6.45 -13.46
CA LEU A 54 5.21 7.29 -12.91
C LEU A 54 5.41 7.04 -11.41
N VAL A 55 4.31 6.79 -10.68
CA VAL A 55 4.32 6.50 -9.24
C VAL A 55 3.37 5.34 -8.97
N ASP A 56 3.82 4.35 -8.22
CA ASP A 56 3.04 3.22 -7.74
C ASP A 56 3.70 2.56 -6.52
N ALA A 57 3.19 1.41 -6.08
CA ALA A 57 3.73 0.70 -4.93
C ALA A 57 5.20 0.27 -5.11
N ALA A 58 5.68 0.05 -6.34
CA ALA A 58 7.04 -0.40 -6.57
C ALA A 58 8.08 0.69 -6.29
N ASN A 59 7.71 1.97 -6.46
CA ASN A 59 8.60 3.11 -6.21
C ASN A 59 8.24 3.96 -4.98
N LEU A 60 6.98 3.93 -4.55
CA LEU A 60 6.49 4.60 -3.36
C LEU A 60 6.62 3.72 -2.11
N GLY A 61 6.64 2.39 -2.26
CA GLY A 61 6.55 1.46 -1.14
C GLY A 61 5.16 1.42 -0.47
N SER A 62 4.15 2.07 -1.07
CA SER A 62 2.78 2.15 -0.58
C SER A 62 1.78 2.05 -1.72
N SER A 63 0.59 1.50 -1.46
CA SER A 63 -0.52 1.44 -2.40
C SER A 63 -1.48 2.63 -2.30
N GLU A 64 -1.16 3.64 -1.48
CA GLU A 64 -2.04 4.80 -1.24
C GLU A 64 -2.20 5.72 -2.45
N THR A 65 -1.23 5.76 -3.36
CA THR A 65 -1.27 6.65 -4.53
C THR A 65 -0.62 5.99 -5.73
N ARG A 66 -1.24 6.22 -6.90
CA ARG A 66 -0.66 5.92 -8.20
C ARG A 66 -0.76 7.16 -9.07
N ILE A 67 0.30 7.45 -9.82
CA ILE A 67 0.33 8.51 -10.82
C ILE A 67 0.70 7.87 -12.15
N ALA A 68 -0.11 8.13 -13.17
CA ALA A 68 0.15 7.73 -14.53
C ALA A 68 0.08 8.95 -15.44
N GLU A 69 0.94 8.97 -16.46
CA GLU A 69 0.74 9.81 -17.63
C GLU A 69 -0.09 9.01 -18.65
N LEU A 70 -1.14 9.65 -19.19
CA LEU A 70 -2.03 9.04 -20.17
C LEU A 70 -1.95 9.86 -21.46
N THR A 71 -1.79 9.18 -22.59
CA THR A 71 -1.92 9.76 -23.92
C THR A 71 -3.14 9.15 -24.60
N LEU A 72 -4.06 10.00 -25.02
CA LEU A 72 -5.31 9.59 -25.65
C LEU A 72 -5.28 10.02 -27.12
N HIS A 73 -5.67 9.13 -28.01
CA HIS A 73 -5.95 9.50 -29.39
C HIS A 73 -7.13 10.48 -29.46
N THR A 74 -7.17 11.28 -30.52
CA THR A 74 -8.21 12.31 -30.69
C THR A 74 -9.62 11.74 -30.87
N ASP A 75 -9.74 10.47 -31.25
CA ASP A 75 -10.99 9.73 -31.40
C ASP A 75 -11.29 8.79 -30.21
N TYR A 76 -10.46 8.82 -29.16
CA TYR A 76 -10.65 7.95 -28.01
C TYR A 76 -11.90 8.35 -27.20
N VAL A 77 -12.76 7.37 -26.96
CA VAL A 77 -13.94 7.49 -26.10
C VAL A 77 -13.81 6.51 -24.94
N GLY A 78 -13.56 7.05 -23.75
CA GLY A 78 -13.49 6.27 -22.52
C GLY A 78 -14.82 5.59 -22.18
N GLN A 79 -14.74 4.40 -21.60
CA GLN A 79 -15.92 3.69 -21.10
C GLN A 79 -16.20 4.09 -19.65
N PRO A 80 -17.48 4.30 -19.27
CA PRO A 80 -17.85 4.51 -17.87
C PRO A 80 -17.40 3.34 -17.00
N HIS A 81 -16.76 3.64 -15.87
CA HIS A 81 -16.35 2.64 -14.88
C HIS A 81 -16.28 3.27 -13.48
N THR A 82 -16.13 2.42 -12.46
CA THR A 82 -16.00 2.82 -11.06
C THR A 82 -14.89 2.00 -10.40
N HIS A 83 -14.19 2.58 -9.44
CA HIS A 83 -13.16 1.92 -8.65
C HIS A 83 -13.11 2.47 -7.22
N ASP A 84 -12.52 1.73 -6.29
CA ASP A 84 -12.46 2.06 -4.85
C ASP A 84 -11.41 3.13 -4.49
N ALA A 85 -11.12 4.04 -5.42
CA ALA A 85 -10.14 5.11 -5.29
C ALA A 85 -10.70 6.42 -5.83
N ILE A 86 -10.16 7.54 -5.35
CA ILE A 86 -10.37 8.85 -5.98
C ILE A 86 -9.41 8.93 -7.17
N GLU A 87 -9.95 9.16 -8.36
CA GLU A 87 -9.17 9.42 -9.57
C GLU A 87 -9.26 10.90 -9.94
N ILE A 88 -8.11 11.53 -10.18
CA ILE A 88 -7.99 12.96 -10.49
C ILE A 88 -7.26 13.08 -11.83
N PHE A 89 -7.85 13.82 -12.76
CA PHE A 89 -7.25 14.09 -14.06
C PHE A 89 -6.68 15.51 -14.10
N TYR A 90 -5.44 15.63 -14.59
CA TYR A 90 -4.82 16.89 -14.95
C TYR A 90 -4.41 16.84 -16.43
N VAL A 91 -4.87 17.81 -17.21
CA VAL A 91 -4.57 17.90 -18.65
C VAL A 91 -3.36 18.80 -18.83
N LEU A 92 -2.30 18.26 -19.46
CA LEU A 92 -1.04 18.94 -19.75
C LEU A 92 -1.12 19.82 -21.01
#